data_AF-A0A6L8C1X2-F1
#
_entry.id   AF-A0A6L8C1X2-F1
#
_cell.length_a   1.000
_cell.length_b   1.000
_cell.length_c   1.000
_cell.angle_alpha   90.00
_cell.angle_beta   90.00
_cell.angle_gamma   90.00
#
_symmetry.space_group_name_H-M   'P 1'
#
loop_
_entity.id
_entity.type
_entity.pdbx_description
1 polymer ?
#
loop_
_entity_poly.entity_id
_entity_poly.type
_entity_poly.pdbx_seq_one_letter_code
_entity_poly.pdbx_strand_id
1 'polypeptide(L)'
;MSLEIGAPVEFALPKKVISGHLYKKGTRRNHAQVIDASNKIWRIPEHFLKVKPGPNRNTIVTPVDLERSKYRIGDLVSFSLHGDHYSGIIHKLNPVRAIVVLSTGEKWRVPYHTLNLTSSKPSRPSADRLNEISNQARNLMDSHGLHEWNLRFDESIRFLGKCNFRDKTIHLSRSHALDGKDSEISDTILHEIAHALAGPKARHGPKWKTIAKQIGAKPRASFKPDA
;
A
#
# COMPACT_ATOMS: atom_id res chain seq x y z
N MET A 1 22.26 -5.06 -16.23
CA MET A 1 21.41 -4.29 -15.29
C MET A 1 20.79 -5.27 -14.30
N SER A 2 20.95 -5.04 -12.99
CA SER A 2 20.21 -5.80 -11.99
C SER A 2 18.75 -5.38 -12.04
N LEU A 3 17.84 -6.32 -12.31
CA LEU A 3 16.40 -6.12 -12.10
C LEU A 3 16.20 -5.63 -10.67
N GLU A 4 15.45 -4.56 -10.42
CA GLU A 4 15.12 -4.09 -9.05
C GLU A 4 13.66 -4.33 -8.76
N ILE A 5 13.30 -4.65 -7.51
CA ILE A 5 11.88 -4.73 -7.14
C ILE A 5 11.25 -3.37 -7.43
N GLY A 6 10.06 -3.42 -8.01
CA GLY A 6 9.26 -2.33 -8.52
C GLY A 6 9.71 -1.79 -9.88
N ALA A 7 10.82 -2.24 -10.46
CA ALA A 7 11.27 -1.77 -11.76
C ALA A 7 10.19 -2.04 -12.83
N PRO A 8 9.90 -1.08 -13.72
CA PRO A 8 9.01 -1.32 -14.84
C PRO A 8 9.65 -2.31 -15.79
N VAL A 9 8.90 -3.35 -16.14
CA VAL A 9 9.36 -4.46 -16.97
C VAL A 9 8.29 -4.86 -17.97
N GLU A 10 8.71 -5.51 -19.04
CA GLU A 10 7.81 -6.19 -19.97
C GLU A 10 8.32 -7.58 -20.34
N PHE A 11 7.40 -8.43 -20.76
CA PHE A 11 7.70 -9.76 -21.31
C PHE A 11 6.68 -10.14 -22.38
N ALA A 12 7.11 -10.97 -23.32
CA ALA A 12 6.26 -11.46 -24.40
C ALA A 12 5.60 -12.80 -24.01
N LEU A 13 4.29 -12.89 -24.27
CA LEU A 13 3.54 -14.14 -24.35
C LEU A 13 3.20 -14.41 -25.83
N PRO A 14 2.84 -15.64 -26.23
CA PRO A 14 2.62 -16.01 -27.63
C PRO A 14 1.65 -15.11 -28.43
N LYS A 15 0.75 -14.38 -27.75
CA LYS A 15 -0.27 -13.52 -28.40
C LYS A 15 -0.24 -12.05 -27.94
N LYS A 16 0.63 -11.66 -27.01
CA LYS A 16 0.67 -10.29 -26.46
C LYS A 16 1.93 -10.01 -25.67
N VAL A 17 2.31 -8.73 -25.60
CA VAL A 17 3.30 -8.23 -24.66
C VAL A 17 2.57 -7.77 -23.40
N ILE A 18 3.06 -8.17 -22.23
CA ILE A 18 2.58 -7.69 -20.93
C ILE A 18 3.60 -6.72 -20.38
N SER A 19 3.15 -5.51 -20.04
CA SER A 19 3.91 -4.54 -19.24
C SER A 19 3.45 -4.58 -17.79
N GLY A 20 4.38 -4.39 -16.87
CA GLY A 20 4.12 -4.43 -15.44
C GLY A 20 5.31 -3.93 -14.63
N HIS A 21 5.29 -4.21 -13.33
CA HIS A 21 6.39 -3.90 -12.42
C HIS A 21 6.88 -5.16 -11.74
N LEU A 22 8.20 -5.26 -11.53
CA LEU A 22 8.79 -6.41 -10.85
C LEU A 22 8.32 -6.47 -9.40
N TYR A 23 7.49 -7.45 -9.05
CA TYR A 23 6.98 -7.61 -7.69
C TYR A 23 7.95 -8.36 -6.77
N LYS A 24 8.58 -9.42 -7.27
CA LYS A 24 9.49 -10.25 -6.47
C LYS A 24 10.57 -10.87 -7.35
N LYS A 25 11.80 -10.87 -6.84
CA LYS A 25 12.92 -11.62 -7.45
C LYS A 25 12.88 -13.09 -7.06
N GLY A 26 13.31 -13.96 -7.97
CA GLY A 26 13.47 -15.37 -7.66
C GLY A 26 14.69 -15.59 -6.77
N THR A 27 14.54 -16.28 -5.64
CA THR A 27 15.68 -16.58 -4.76
C THR A 27 16.47 -17.83 -5.17
N ARG A 28 15.85 -18.75 -5.95
CA ARG A 28 16.45 -20.07 -6.28
C ARG A 28 16.14 -20.66 -7.66
N ARG A 29 15.16 -20.16 -8.42
CA ARG A 29 14.67 -20.78 -9.67
C ARG A 29 14.64 -19.85 -10.89
N ASN A 30 15.38 -18.74 -10.89
CA ASN A 30 15.41 -17.73 -11.97
C ASN A 30 14.02 -17.26 -12.45
N HIS A 31 12.99 -17.33 -11.61
CA HIS A 31 11.65 -16.81 -11.93
C HIS A 31 11.35 -15.62 -11.05
N ALA A 32 11.08 -14.50 -11.70
CA ALA A 32 10.54 -13.31 -11.10
C ALA A 32 9.01 -13.35 -11.08
N GLN A 33 8.43 -12.54 -10.21
CA GLN A 33 7.00 -12.23 -10.24
C GLN A 33 6.85 -10.80 -10.76
N VAL A 34 6.00 -10.62 -11.77
CA VAL A 34 5.64 -9.32 -12.34
C VAL A 34 4.17 -9.07 -12.08
N ILE A 35 3.82 -7.88 -11.62
CA ILE A 35 2.43 -7.46 -11.52
C ILE A 35 2.07 -6.55 -12.69
N ASP A 36 0.99 -6.85 -13.41
CA ASP A 36 0.51 -6.01 -14.50
C ASP A 36 -0.43 -4.89 -14.01
N ALA A 37 -0.89 -4.03 -14.92
CA ALA A 37 -1.80 -2.94 -14.61
C ALA A 37 -3.18 -3.39 -14.06
N SER A 38 -3.55 -4.66 -14.25
CA SER A 38 -4.77 -5.26 -13.69
C SER A 38 -4.55 -5.92 -12.32
N ASN A 39 -3.39 -5.70 -11.70
CA ASN A 39 -2.93 -6.33 -10.46
C ASN A 39 -2.75 -7.86 -10.56
N LYS A 40 -2.70 -8.43 -11.77
CA LYS A 40 -2.43 -9.85 -11.95
C LYS A 40 -0.94 -10.12 -11.77
N ILE A 41 -0.63 -11.11 -10.94
CA ILE A 41 0.75 -11.58 -10.74
C ILE A 41 1.07 -12.66 -11.77
N TRP A 42 2.14 -12.43 -12.52
CA TRP A 42 2.72 -13.34 -13.50
C TRP A 42 4.04 -13.88 -12.97
N ARG A 43 4.27 -15.19 -13.12
CA ARG A 43 5.55 -15.82 -12.77
C ARG A 43 6.33 -16.08 -14.05
N ILE A 44 7.43 -15.36 -14.25
CA ILE A 44 8.15 -15.30 -15.52
C ILE A 44 9.65 -15.53 -15.27
N PRO A 45 10.33 -16.37 -16.06
CA PRO A 45 11.78 -16.47 -16.02
C PRO A 45 12.45 -15.10 -16.19
N GLU A 46 13.41 -14.75 -15.33
CA GLU A 46 14.03 -13.43 -15.27
C GLU A 46 14.68 -13.01 -16.59
N HIS A 47 15.22 -13.96 -17.36
CA HIS A 47 15.83 -13.69 -18.67
C HIS A 47 14.81 -13.30 -19.76
N PHE A 48 13.51 -13.54 -19.55
CA PHE A 48 12.47 -13.04 -20.45
C PHE A 48 12.00 -11.61 -20.11
N LEU A 49 12.44 -11.05 -18.98
CA LEU A 49 12.08 -9.70 -18.58
C LEU A 49 12.99 -8.69 -19.25
N LYS A 50 12.37 -7.69 -19.89
CA LYS A 50 13.04 -6.49 -20.40
C LYS A 50 12.72 -5.32 -19.47
N VAL A 51 13.74 -4.64 -18.94
CA VAL A 51 13.57 -3.44 -18.11
C VAL A 51 13.18 -2.28 -19.03
N LYS A 52 12.18 -1.50 -18.61
CA LYS A 52 11.75 -0.28 -19.30
C LYS A 52 12.30 0.95 -18.59
N PRO A 53 12.51 2.07 -19.29
CA PRO A 53 12.68 3.35 -18.62
C PRO A 53 11.38 3.73 -17.91
N GLY A 54 11.50 4.25 -16.69
CA GLY A 54 10.36 4.69 -15.90
C GLY A 54 10.65 4.64 -14.40
N PRO A 55 9.81 5.30 -13.58
CA PRO A 55 9.99 5.29 -12.14
C PRO A 55 9.80 3.87 -11.59
N ASN A 56 10.61 3.53 -10.60
CA ASN A 56 10.46 2.30 -9.86
C ASN A 56 9.18 2.39 -8.99
N ARG A 57 8.25 1.44 -9.15
CA ARG A 57 6.99 1.36 -8.39
C ARG A 57 7.15 0.39 -7.23
N ASN A 58 7.59 0.90 -6.08
CA ASN A 58 7.76 0.09 -4.88
C ASN A 58 6.46 -0.16 -4.09
N THR A 59 5.38 0.54 -4.42
CA THR A 59 4.02 0.23 -3.95
C THR A 59 3.28 -0.54 -5.00
N ILE A 60 3.29 -1.86 -4.85
CA ILE A 60 2.53 -2.77 -5.69
C ILE A 60 1.33 -3.20 -4.87
N VAL A 61 0.14 -2.81 -5.29
CA VAL A 61 -1.10 -3.32 -4.70
C VAL A 61 -1.29 -4.75 -5.20
N THR A 62 -1.05 -5.72 -4.31
CA THR A 62 -1.15 -7.13 -4.65
C THR A 62 -2.60 -7.61 -4.64
N PRO A 63 -2.95 -8.74 -5.29
CA PRO A 63 -4.26 -9.36 -5.13
C PRO A 63 -4.66 -9.56 -3.66
N VAL A 64 -3.69 -9.88 -2.80
CA VAL A 64 -3.92 -10.03 -1.37
C VAL A 64 -4.23 -8.69 -0.71
N ASP A 65 -3.60 -7.59 -1.12
CA ASP A 65 -3.97 -6.26 -0.67
C ASP A 65 -5.39 -5.88 -1.11
N LEU A 66 -5.80 -6.30 -2.32
CA LEU A 66 -7.17 -6.13 -2.82
C LEU A 66 -8.17 -6.93 -1.99
N GLU A 67 -7.88 -8.19 -1.67
CA GLU A 67 -8.74 -9.00 -0.81
C GLU A 67 -8.81 -8.41 0.58
N ARG A 68 -7.67 -8.02 1.14
CA ARG A 68 -7.54 -7.39 2.46
C ARG A 68 -8.29 -6.06 2.53
N SER A 69 -8.44 -5.30 1.44
CA SER A 69 -9.17 -4.00 1.42
C SER A 69 -10.65 -4.13 1.72
N LYS A 70 -11.20 -5.32 1.50
CA LYS A 70 -12.59 -5.65 1.79
C LYS A 70 -12.90 -5.67 3.29
N TYR A 71 -11.89 -5.84 4.14
CA TYR A 71 -12.06 -6.06 5.58
C TYR A 71 -11.53 -4.90 6.44
N ARG A 72 -12.01 -4.84 7.67
CA ARG A 72 -11.62 -3.95 8.76
C ARG A 72 -11.45 -4.75 10.05
N ILE A 73 -10.67 -4.22 10.99
CA ILE A 73 -10.65 -4.74 12.36
C ILE A 73 -12.05 -4.53 12.97
N GLY A 74 -12.57 -5.55 13.65
CA GLY A 74 -13.91 -5.57 14.22
C GLY A 74 -14.99 -6.15 13.29
N ASP A 75 -14.67 -6.48 12.04
CA ASP A 75 -15.64 -7.11 11.15
C ASP A 75 -16.01 -8.52 11.60
N LEU A 76 -17.31 -8.82 11.59
CA LEU A 76 -17.85 -10.17 11.71
C LEU A 76 -17.67 -10.91 10.39
N VAL A 77 -16.98 -12.05 10.45
CA VAL A 77 -16.63 -12.87 9.30
C VAL A 77 -16.91 -14.34 9.56
N SER A 78 -17.12 -15.08 8.48
CA SER A 78 -17.14 -16.54 8.46
C SER A 78 -16.09 -17.08 7.50
N PHE A 79 -15.63 -18.31 7.75
CA PHE A 79 -14.72 -19.03 6.87
C PHE A 79 -14.89 -20.53 7.07
N SER A 80 -14.45 -21.30 6.07
CA SER A 80 -14.46 -22.77 6.14
C SER A 80 -13.04 -23.32 6.08
N LEU A 81 -12.73 -24.29 6.93
CA LEU A 81 -11.47 -25.02 6.94
C LEU A 81 -11.75 -26.50 7.17
N HIS A 82 -11.16 -27.37 6.36
CA HIS A 82 -11.30 -28.83 6.48
C HIS A 82 -12.75 -29.35 6.49
N GLY A 83 -13.69 -28.61 5.89
CA GLY A 83 -15.12 -28.96 5.87
C GLY A 83 -15.95 -28.34 6.99
N ASP A 84 -15.30 -27.80 8.02
CA ASP A 84 -15.97 -27.14 9.13
C ASP A 84 -16.16 -25.65 8.87
N HIS A 85 -17.25 -25.10 9.40
CA HIS A 85 -17.61 -23.68 9.30
C HIS A 85 -17.36 -22.96 10.61
N TYR A 86 -16.62 -21.86 10.54
CA TYR A 86 -16.29 -21.03 11.69
C TYR A 86 -16.77 -19.60 11.47
N SER A 87 -17.08 -18.93 12.57
CA SER A 87 -17.43 -17.51 12.59
C SER A 87 -16.71 -16.79 13.71
N GLY A 88 -16.29 -15.55 13.48
CA GLY A 88 -15.62 -14.75 14.48
C GLY A 88 -15.46 -13.29 14.07
N ILE A 89 -14.65 -12.57 14.83
CA ILE A 89 -14.37 -11.15 14.62
C ILE A 89 -12.93 -10.98 14.18
N ILE A 90 -12.68 -10.16 13.15
CA ILE A 90 -11.32 -9.80 12.77
C ILE A 90 -10.68 -8.98 13.88
N HIS A 91 -9.67 -9.55 14.54
CA HIS A 91 -8.88 -8.88 15.55
C HIS A 91 -7.69 -8.12 14.96
N LYS A 92 -7.10 -8.63 13.86
CA LYS A 92 -5.96 -7.99 13.19
C LYS A 92 -5.94 -8.30 11.71
N LEU A 93 -5.52 -7.34 10.90
CA LEU A 93 -5.24 -7.53 9.48
C LEU A 93 -3.73 -7.60 9.28
N ASN A 94 -3.12 -8.79 9.16
CA ASN A 94 -1.70 -8.88 8.78
C ASN A 94 -1.55 -8.83 7.25
N PRO A 95 -0.37 -8.59 6.69
CA PRO A 95 -0.19 -8.42 5.24
C PRO A 95 -0.75 -9.58 4.39
N VAL A 96 -0.68 -10.82 4.88
CA VAL A 96 -1.09 -12.01 4.09
C VAL A 96 -2.33 -12.71 4.65
N ARG A 97 -2.65 -12.51 5.93
CA ARG A 97 -3.75 -13.21 6.62
C ARG A 97 -4.42 -12.33 7.66
N ALA A 98 -5.70 -12.52 7.89
CA ALA A 98 -6.37 -11.96 9.05
C ALA A 98 -6.09 -12.81 10.30
N ILE A 99 -6.12 -12.18 11.47
CA ILE A 99 -6.32 -12.86 12.75
C ILE A 99 -7.80 -12.73 13.10
N VAL A 100 -8.51 -13.85 13.12
CA VAL A 100 -9.92 -13.92 13.51
C VAL A 100 -10.01 -14.51 14.91
N VAL A 101 -10.79 -13.89 15.80
CA VAL A 101 -11.10 -14.39 17.13
C VAL A 101 -12.49 -15.01 17.10
N LEU A 102 -12.59 -16.31 17.42
CA LEU A 102 -13.86 -17.01 17.55
C LEU A 102 -14.57 -16.63 18.86
N SER A 103 -15.85 -16.97 19.00
CA SER A 103 -16.61 -16.76 20.24
C SER A 103 -15.99 -17.48 21.45
N THR A 104 -15.28 -18.59 21.21
CA THR A 104 -14.51 -19.35 22.20
C THR A 104 -13.27 -18.58 22.72
N GLY A 105 -12.89 -17.47 22.09
CA GLY A 105 -11.68 -16.71 22.38
C GLY A 105 -10.44 -17.17 21.59
N GLU A 106 -10.54 -18.27 20.84
CA GLU A 106 -9.44 -18.80 20.03
C GLU A 106 -9.06 -17.87 18.88
N LYS A 107 -7.75 -17.76 18.60
CA LYS A 107 -7.19 -16.91 17.54
C LYS A 107 -6.76 -17.74 16.34
N TRP A 108 -7.33 -17.44 15.18
CA TRP A 108 -7.09 -18.16 13.93
C TRP A 108 -6.42 -17.28 12.88
N ARG A 109 -5.47 -17.85 12.13
CA ARG A 109 -4.77 -17.17 11.02
C ARG A 109 -5.40 -17.55 9.68
N VAL A 110 -6.29 -16.71 9.19
CA VAL A 110 -7.16 -17.04 8.05
C VAL A 110 -6.72 -16.28 6.79
N PRO A 111 -6.50 -16.95 5.65
CA PRO A 111 -6.27 -16.28 4.36
C PRO A 111 -7.45 -15.37 3.97
N TYR A 112 -7.18 -14.25 3.31
CA TYR A 112 -8.24 -13.30 2.98
C TYR A 112 -9.26 -13.87 1.98
N HIS A 113 -8.80 -14.57 0.94
CA HIS A 113 -9.69 -15.21 -0.04
C HIS A 113 -10.68 -16.24 0.53
N THR A 114 -10.50 -16.73 1.77
CA THR A 114 -11.44 -17.68 2.41
C THR A 114 -12.45 -17.01 3.33
N LEU A 115 -12.29 -15.70 3.59
CA LEU A 115 -13.16 -14.96 4.49
C LEU A 115 -14.40 -14.45 3.77
N ASN A 116 -15.54 -14.55 4.41
CA ASN A 116 -16.79 -13.94 3.97
C ASN A 116 -17.30 -12.99 5.04
N LEU A 117 -17.74 -11.80 4.65
CA LEU A 117 -18.39 -10.87 5.58
C LEU A 117 -19.78 -11.42 5.94
N THR A 118 -20.05 -11.54 7.23
CA THR A 118 -21.36 -11.99 7.72
C THR A 118 -22.37 -10.84 7.80
N SER A 119 -21.90 -9.59 7.68
CA SER A 119 -22.75 -8.39 7.73
C SER A 119 -22.70 -7.61 6.42
N SER A 120 -23.88 -7.21 5.93
CA SER A 120 -24.05 -6.31 4.79
C SER A 120 -23.76 -4.86 5.21
N LYS A 121 -22.47 -4.51 5.37
CA LYS A 121 -22.10 -3.09 5.50
C LYS A 121 -22.08 -2.42 4.11
N PRO A 122 -22.36 -1.11 4.01
CA PRO A 122 -22.45 -0.39 2.75
C PRO A 122 -21.15 -0.50 1.93
N SER A 123 -21.29 -0.30 0.61
CA SER A 123 -20.22 -0.21 -0.39
C SER A 123 -18.96 0.44 0.17
N ARG A 124 -17.98 -0.39 0.54
CA ARG A 124 -16.71 0.07 1.09
C ARG A 124 -15.82 0.56 -0.05
N PRO A 125 -14.99 1.59 0.19
CA PRO A 125 -13.97 1.99 -0.75
C PRO A 125 -13.12 0.78 -1.14
N SER A 126 -13.12 0.47 -2.44
CA SER A 126 -12.53 -0.75 -2.97
C SER A 126 -11.01 -0.66 -2.92
N ALA A 127 -10.38 -1.75 -3.31
CA ALA A 127 -8.95 -1.77 -3.55
C ALA A 127 -8.48 -0.76 -4.62
N ASP A 128 -9.39 -0.30 -5.48
CA ASP A 128 -9.12 0.75 -6.48
C ASP A 128 -8.75 2.06 -5.78
N ARG A 129 -9.34 2.36 -4.62
CA ARG A 129 -8.96 3.56 -3.85
C ARG A 129 -7.51 3.52 -3.38
N LEU A 130 -7.00 2.38 -2.94
CA LEU A 130 -5.58 2.27 -2.57
C LEU A 130 -4.66 2.44 -3.78
N ASN A 131 -5.09 1.98 -4.95
CA ASN A 131 -4.37 2.22 -6.21
C ASN A 131 -4.37 3.71 -6.58
N GLU A 132 -5.52 4.38 -6.50
CA GLU A 132 -5.67 5.81 -6.76
C GLU A 132 -4.78 6.64 -5.84
N ILE A 133 -4.86 6.41 -4.53
CA ILE A 133 -4.01 7.11 -3.54
C ILE A 133 -2.52 6.80 -3.77
N SER A 134 -2.18 5.56 -4.11
CA SER A 134 -0.80 5.20 -4.43
C SER A 134 -0.28 5.93 -5.66
N ASN A 135 -1.10 6.07 -6.71
CA ASN A 135 -0.75 6.80 -7.93
C ASN A 135 -0.63 8.30 -7.65
N GLN A 136 -1.56 8.85 -6.88
CA GLN A 136 -1.54 10.24 -6.45
C GLN A 136 -0.24 10.55 -5.69
N ALA A 137 0.12 9.75 -4.68
CA ALA A 137 1.33 9.99 -3.91
C ALA A 137 2.59 9.87 -4.76
N ARG A 138 2.63 8.91 -5.70
CA ARG A 138 3.75 8.78 -6.64
C ARG A 138 3.89 10.04 -7.50
N ASN A 139 2.79 10.54 -8.08
CA ASN A 139 2.80 11.75 -8.89
C ASN A 139 3.29 12.97 -8.09
N LEU A 140 2.82 13.13 -6.84
CA LEU A 140 3.27 14.21 -5.96
C LEU A 140 4.75 14.08 -5.60
N MET A 141 5.21 12.87 -5.27
CA MET A 141 6.62 12.64 -5.00
C MET A 141 7.49 12.96 -6.22
N ASP A 142 7.05 12.58 -7.43
CA ASP A 142 7.77 12.89 -8.67
C ASP A 142 7.78 14.37 -9.00
N SER A 143 6.66 15.09 -8.83
CA SER A 143 6.62 16.55 -9.05
C SER A 143 7.51 17.33 -8.10
N HIS A 144 7.91 16.72 -6.98
CA HIS A 144 8.82 17.30 -5.99
C HIS A 144 10.23 16.68 -6.01
N GLY A 145 10.59 15.91 -7.05
CA GLY A 145 11.94 15.37 -7.24
C GLY A 145 12.31 14.19 -6.34
N LEU A 146 11.33 13.58 -5.66
CA LEU A 146 11.52 12.42 -4.77
C LEU A 146 11.42 11.09 -5.54
N HIS A 147 12.11 10.98 -6.68
CA HIS A 147 12.05 9.80 -7.55
C HIS A 147 12.55 8.51 -6.87
N GLU A 148 13.52 8.64 -5.97
CA GLU A 148 14.09 7.51 -5.21
C GLU A 148 13.32 7.19 -3.91
N TRP A 149 12.28 7.96 -3.59
CA TRP A 149 11.46 7.73 -2.40
C TRP A 149 10.29 6.80 -2.69
N ASN A 150 9.83 6.13 -1.64
CA ASN A 150 8.83 5.07 -1.68
C ASN A 150 7.56 5.49 -0.93
N LEU A 151 6.42 4.92 -1.32
CA LEU A 151 5.19 4.95 -0.52
C LEU A 151 4.95 3.56 0.09
N ARG A 152 4.49 3.50 1.36
CA ARG A 152 3.96 2.27 1.97
C ARG A 152 2.68 2.53 2.75
N PHE A 153 1.70 1.65 2.63
CA PHE A 153 0.56 1.64 3.52
C PHE A 153 0.91 0.93 4.84
N ASP A 154 0.59 1.55 5.96
CA ASP A 154 0.85 1.05 7.32
C ASP A 154 -0.46 0.82 8.07
N GLU A 155 -0.54 -0.18 8.96
CA GLU A 155 -1.73 -0.43 9.80
C GLU A 155 -1.75 0.41 11.08
N SER A 156 -0.84 1.38 11.19
CA SER A 156 -0.80 2.26 12.33
C SER A 156 -2.11 3.04 12.48
N ILE A 157 -2.66 2.95 13.69
CA ILE A 157 -3.73 3.81 14.19
C ILE A 157 -3.19 5.05 14.91
N ARG A 158 -1.87 5.17 15.06
CA ARG A 158 -1.21 6.22 15.86
C ARG A 158 -0.79 7.44 15.04
N PHE A 159 -0.67 7.28 13.73
CA PHE A 159 -0.27 8.35 12.82
C PHE A 159 -1.04 8.21 11.50
N LEU A 160 -1.28 9.34 10.83
CA LEU A 160 -1.85 9.34 9.48
C LEU A 160 -0.75 9.19 8.42
N GLY A 161 0.41 9.81 8.63
CA GLY A 161 1.59 9.73 7.78
C GLY A 161 2.88 9.63 8.60
N LYS A 162 3.96 9.16 7.97
CA LYS A 162 5.31 9.18 8.56
C LYS A 162 6.40 9.13 7.49
N CYS A 163 7.34 10.07 7.56
CA CYS A 163 8.56 10.06 6.78
C CYS A 163 9.67 9.24 7.46
N ASN A 164 10.24 8.28 6.72
CA ASN A 164 11.38 7.47 7.14
C ASN A 164 12.58 7.73 6.21
N PHE A 165 13.58 8.40 6.74
CA PHE A 165 14.78 8.76 5.99
C PHE A 165 15.72 7.58 5.72
N ARG A 166 15.70 6.54 6.57
CA ARG A 166 16.65 5.42 6.47
C ARG A 166 16.42 4.60 5.20
N ASP A 167 15.15 4.38 4.86
CA ASP A 167 14.72 3.59 3.70
C ASP A 167 14.06 4.48 2.63
N LYS A 168 14.19 5.82 2.75
CA LYS A 168 13.55 6.81 1.88
C LYS A 168 12.07 6.49 1.64
N THR A 169 11.30 6.26 2.70
CA THR A 169 9.89 5.83 2.60
C THR A 169 8.94 6.80 3.30
N ILE A 170 7.90 7.21 2.60
CA ILE A 170 6.70 7.83 3.16
C ILE A 170 5.70 6.71 3.49
N HIS A 171 5.35 6.60 4.76
CA HIS A 171 4.27 5.73 5.22
C HIS A 171 2.97 6.51 5.28
N LEU A 172 1.88 5.91 4.83
CA LEU A 172 0.53 6.43 4.94
C LEU A 172 -0.33 5.39 5.65
N SER A 173 -1.10 5.80 6.66
CA SER A 173 -2.02 4.90 7.35
C SER A 173 -3.05 4.38 6.37
N ARG A 174 -3.24 3.06 6.38
CA ARG A 174 -4.15 2.37 5.47
C ARG A 174 -5.60 2.74 5.74
N SER A 175 -6.00 2.86 7.01
CA SER A 175 -7.35 3.32 7.35
C SER A 175 -7.55 4.76 6.89
N HIS A 176 -6.54 5.62 7.03
CA HIS A 176 -6.62 6.98 6.53
C HIS A 176 -6.76 7.03 4.99
N ALA A 177 -5.98 6.23 4.27
CA ALA A 177 -6.07 6.13 2.80
C ALA A 177 -7.42 5.58 2.31
N LEU A 178 -8.04 4.69 3.07
CA LEU A 178 -9.33 4.10 2.71
C LEU A 178 -10.51 4.97 3.09
N ASP A 179 -10.47 5.60 4.27
CA ASP A 179 -11.65 6.18 4.91
C ASP A 179 -11.57 7.72 5.01
N GLY A 180 -10.39 8.33 4.83
CA GLY A 180 -10.19 9.78 4.87
C GLY A 180 -10.76 10.53 3.67
N LYS A 181 -10.93 11.85 3.77
CA LYS A 181 -11.28 12.68 2.61
C LYS A 181 -10.04 12.87 1.71
N ASP A 182 -10.22 12.95 0.41
CA ASP A 182 -9.10 13.05 -0.54
C ASP A 182 -8.22 14.27 -0.27
N SER A 183 -8.80 15.40 0.16
CA SER A 183 -8.05 16.60 0.54
C SER A 183 -7.18 16.40 1.79
N GLU A 184 -7.63 15.61 2.76
CA GLU A 184 -6.89 15.29 3.99
C GLU A 184 -5.76 14.30 3.71
N ILE A 185 -6.01 13.33 2.83
CA ILE A 185 -5.01 12.37 2.37
C ILE A 185 -3.92 13.11 1.58
N SER A 186 -4.32 14.02 0.67
CA SER A 186 -3.40 14.87 -0.09
C SER A 186 -2.52 15.72 0.83
N ASP A 187 -3.12 16.37 1.83
CA ASP A 187 -2.41 17.17 2.82
C ASP A 187 -1.41 16.34 3.62
N THR A 188 -1.80 15.12 4.03
CA THR A 188 -0.92 14.18 4.74
C THR A 188 0.26 13.74 3.86
N ILE A 189 0.03 13.42 2.58
CA ILE A 189 1.11 13.06 1.66
C ILE A 189 2.09 14.23 1.49
N LEU A 190 1.57 15.44 1.22
CA LEU A 190 2.39 16.64 1.08
C LEU A 190 3.14 16.98 2.39
N HIS A 191 2.54 16.76 3.55
CA HIS A 191 3.18 16.91 4.86
C HIS A 191 4.45 16.05 4.96
N GLU A 192 4.36 14.77 4.57
CA GLU A 192 5.49 13.85 4.62
C GLU A 192 6.53 14.14 3.52
N ILE A 193 6.11 14.60 2.34
CA ILE A 193 7.01 15.10 1.29
C ILE A 193 7.78 16.32 1.81
N ALA A 194 7.13 17.25 2.52
CA ALA A 194 7.81 18.38 3.13
C ALA A 194 8.88 17.94 4.14
N HIS A 195 8.66 16.87 4.90
CA HIS A 195 9.71 16.28 5.76
C HIS A 195 10.88 15.75 4.95
N ALA A 196 10.61 14.97 3.90
CA ALA A 196 11.63 14.41 3.02
C ALA A 196 12.52 15.51 2.41
N LEU A 197 11.93 16.63 1.98
CA LEU A 197 12.65 17.78 1.43
C LEU A 197 13.37 18.63 2.49
N ALA A 198 12.77 18.83 3.67
CA ALA A 198 13.35 19.65 4.72
C ALA A 198 14.57 18.97 5.37
N GLY A 199 14.55 17.64 5.43
CA GLY A 199 15.58 16.81 6.05
C GLY A 199 15.30 16.51 7.54
N PRO A 200 15.92 15.46 8.10
CA PRO A 200 15.54 14.88 9.40
C PRO A 200 15.71 15.82 10.59
N LYS A 201 16.66 16.76 10.51
CA LYS A 201 16.92 17.74 11.57
C LYS A 201 15.88 18.87 11.61
N ALA A 202 15.15 19.10 10.52
CA ALA A 202 14.20 20.20 10.44
C ALA A 202 13.00 19.99 11.36
N ARG A 203 12.55 18.73 11.55
CA ARG A 203 11.28 18.40 12.22
C ARG A 203 10.16 19.30 11.64
N HIS A 204 9.22 19.77 12.45
CA HIS A 204 8.25 20.80 12.05
C HIS A 204 8.76 22.24 12.23
N GLY A 205 10.09 22.46 12.13
CA GLY A 205 10.74 23.75 12.28
C GLY A 205 10.53 24.71 11.09
N PRO A 206 11.14 25.92 11.11
CA PRO A 206 10.91 26.95 10.10
C PRO A 206 11.15 26.49 8.65
N LYS A 207 12.21 25.70 8.42
CA LYS A 207 12.50 25.14 7.10
C LYS A 207 11.36 24.25 6.59
N TRP A 208 10.87 23.34 7.42
CA TRP A 208 9.74 22.48 7.08
C TRP A 208 8.46 23.28 6.85
N LYS A 209 8.13 24.24 7.72
CA LYS A 209 6.92 25.08 7.55
C LYS A 209 6.94 25.88 6.25
N THR A 210 8.12 26.36 5.85
CA THR A 210 8.32 27.08 4.59
C THR A 210 8.02 26.16 3.41
N ILE A 211 8.64 24.98 3.39
CA ILE A 211 8.44 23.99 2.33
C ILE A 211 6.98 23.51 2.30
N ALA A 212 6.40 23.18 3.45
CA ALA A 212 5.01 22.74 3.59
C ALA A 212 4.05 23.75 2.92
N LYS A 213 4.17 25.04 3.23
CA LYS A 213 3.38 26.09 2.58
C LYS A 213 3.63 26.16 1.08
N GLN A 214 4.89 26.09 0.64
CA GLN A 214 5.27 26.17 -0.77
C GLN A 214 4.67 25.04 -1.61
N ILE A 215 4.58 23.83 -1.06
CA ILE A 215 4.03 22.66 -1.76
C ILE A 215 2.54 22.44 -1.50
N GLY A 216 1.87 23.36 -0.78
CA GLY A 216 0.43 23.31 -0.53
C GLY A 216 -0.02 22.47 0.67
N ALA A 217 0.90 22.00 1.52
CA ALA A 217 0.56 21.36 2.79
C ALA A 217 0.23 22.39 3.89
N LYS A 218 -0.66 22.01 4.81
CA LYS A 218 -0.92 22.77 6.04
C LYS A 218 0.32 22.70 6.95
N PRO A 219 0.94 23.84 7.32
CA PRO A 219 2.18 23.88 8.10
C PRO A 219 1.93 23.70 9.62
N ARG A 220 1.17 22.66 9.98
CA ARG A 220 0.82 22.31 11.37
C ARG A 220 1.41 20.95 11.73
N ALA A 221 1.90 20.81 12.96
CA ALA A 221 2.57 19.58 13.41
C ALA A 221 1.62 18.40 13.67
N SER A 222 0.33 18.66 13.84
CA SER A 222 -0.68 17.64 14.07
C SER A 222 -1.89 17.86 13.18
N PHE A 223 -2.42 16.74 12.69
CA PHE A 223 -3.78 16.68 12.16
C PHE A 223 -4.71 16.61 13.37
N LYS A 224 -5.46 17.68 13.63
CA LYS A 224 -6.69 17.58 14.41
C LYS A 224 -7.81 17.44 13.39
N PRO A 225 -8.60 16.35 13.40
CA PRO A 225 -9.84 16.38 12.63
C PRO A 225 -10.66 17.57 13.15
N ASP A 226 -11.20 18.37 12.24
CA ASP A 226 -12.11 19.44 12.62
C ASP A 226 -13.28 18.78 13.38
N ALA A 227 -13.57 19.30 14.57
CA ALA A 227 -14.56 18.78 15.51
C ALA A 227 -15.99 18.96 15.00
#